data_AF-A0A7C8UCE5-F1
#
_entry.id   AF-A0A7C8UCE5-F1
#
_cell.length_a   1.000
_cell.length_b   1.000
_cell.length_c   1.000
_cell.angle_alpha   90.00
_cell.angle_beta   90.00
_cell.angle_gamma   90.00
#
_symmetry.space_group_name_H-M   'P 1'
#
loop_
_entity.id
_entity.type
_entity.pdbx_description
1 polymer ?
#
loop_
_entity_poly.entity_id
_entity_poly.type
_entity_poly.pdbx_seq_one_letter_code
_entity_poly.pdbx_strand_id
1 'polypeptide(L)'
;MAEAGHGGNYGFKDLVTAFGWIQRYIHGFGGNPDNITALGESAGAAAVTTLLWQEEPLFNKLIAMGGSCCLIPPAPLEAHDSIYEKAMSLLGLSEEPFSRQQEILSTMPVEELVKKTFQVVSALPAVDRIFLPKAHGIFCISDPEDLSIPGKTWCKTMILGDSKDDGLVMGLGILAAGRVASIPATFPAHFEKSFLSDPEDLALIKQHYQIDANTPSNQAFDTLLQMSSDIGFLAPTHYLAAGFPGPSYVYHFNYRNPWDGMWGGKVSHILDVAVALGNYNLNGLDEHGANTSGEMQDAFINFANGEEPWAPFQEIASGPMRVFGDRKAKMVTTLADAQRYPELFDLLENVGWSKWWTAISNYL
;
A
#
# COMPACT_ATOMS: atom_id res chain seq x y z
N MET A 1 -5.47 -15.92 20.95
CA MET A 1 -4.11 -16.21 20.44
C MET A 1 -2.98 -15.74 21.36
N ALA A 2 -3.16 -14.61 22.06
CA ALA A 2 -2.15 -14.03 22.96
C ALA A 2 -1.72 -14.95 24.12
N GLU A 3 -2.66 -15.67 24.73
CA GLU A 3 -2.39 -16.57 25.87
C GLU A 3 -1.57 -17.82 25.50
N ALA A 4 -1.61 -18.23 24.22
CA ALA A 4 -0.89 -19.41 23.73
C ALA A 4 0.54 -19.10 23.24
N GLY A 5 1.00 -17.85 23.34
CA GLY A 5 2.35 -17.45 22.91
C GLY A 5 2.56 -17.40 21.39
N HIS A 6 1.48 -17.47 20.60
CA HIS A 6 1.56 -17.31 19.14
C HIS A 6 1.51 -15.82 18.77
N GLY A 7 2.69 -15.19 18.63
CA GLY A 7 2.80 -13.77 18.28
C GLY A 7 2.39 -13.42 16.83
N GLY A 8 1.99 -14.40 16.01
CA GLY A 8 1.66 -14.16 14.60
C GLY A 8 2.88 -13.67 13.81
N ASN A 9 2.62 -12.82 12.79
CA ASN A 9 3.62 -12.19 11.93
C ASN A 9 4.58 -13.17 11.21
N TYR A 10 4.17 -14.43 11.02
CA TYR A 10 5.05 -15.46 10.47
C TYR A 10 5.56 -15.10 9.06
N GLY A 11 4.71 -14.56 8.19
CA GLY A 11 5.13 -14.10 6.87
C GLY A 11 6.21 -13.00 6.92
N PHE A 12 6.17 -12.11 7.92
CA PHE A 12 7.25 -11.13 8.09
C PHE A 12 8.53 -11.74 8.67
N LYS A 13 8.41 -12.70 9.59
CA LYS A 13 9.56 -13.47 10.12
C LYS A 13 10.26 -14.26 9.00
N ASP A 14 9.49 -14.77 8.04
CA ASP A 14 10.02 -15.42 6.84
C ASP A 14 10.80 -14.41 5.99
N LEU A 15 10.29 -13.19 5.79
CA LEU A 15 11.02 -12.13 5.08
C LEU A 15 12.33 -11.73 5.79
N VAL A 16 12.31 -11.56 7.12
CA VAL A 16 13.54 -11.31 7.92
C VAL A 16 14.54 -12.45 7.72
N THR A 17 14.07 -13.69 7.78
CA THR A 17 14.91 -14.87 7.55
C THR A 17 15.50 -14.87 6.15
N ALA A 18 14.71 -14.53 5.14
CA ALA A 18 15.15 -14.44 3.74
C ALA A 18 16.20 -13.34 3.54
N PHE A 19 15.98 -12.13 4.05
CA PHE A 19 16.97 -11.05 3.98
C PHE A 19 18.27 -11.42 4.71
N GLY A 20 18.17 -12.02 5.90
CA GLY A 20 19.35 -12.51 6.62
C GLY A 20 20.08 -13.65 5.88
N TRP A 21 19.39 -14.44 5.06
CA TRP A 21 20.02 -15.39 4.14
C TRP A 21 20.74 -14.67 2.99
N ILE A 22 20.07 -13.72 2.33
CA ILE A 22 20.63 -12.93 1.23
C ILE A 22 21.91 -12.21 1.68
N GLN A 23 21.88 -11.49 2.80
CA GLN A 23 23.04 -10.81 3.38
C GLN A 23 24.22 -11.76 3.60
N ARG A 24 23.96 -12.99 4.05
CA ARG A 24 25.02 -13.98 4.29
C ARG A 24 25.58 -14.59 3.01
N TYR A 25 24.77 -14.82 1.99
CA TYR A 25 25.13 -15.70 0.88
C TYR A 25 25.17 -15.06 -0.50
N ILE A 26 24.69 -13.82 -0.67
CA ILE A 26 24.61 -13.20 -2.00
C ILE A 26 25.98 -13.00 -2.67
N HIS A 27 27.06 -12.91 -1.88
CA HIS A 27 28.44 -12.86 -2.39
C HIS A 27 28.81 -14.11 -3.22
N GLY A 28 28.24 -15.27 -2.90
CA GLY A 28 28.43 -16.50 -3.67
C GLY A 28 27.81 -16.44 -5.08
N PHE A 29 26.88 -15.51 -5.30
CA PHE A 29 26.25 -15.22 -6.60
C PHE A 29 26.87 -14.00 -7.29
N GLY A 30 27.96 -13.43 -6.73
CA GLY A 30 28.60 -12.21 -7.24
C GLY A 30 27.91 -10.91 -6.83
N GLY A 31 26.92 -10.95 -5.93
CA GLY A 31 26.28 -9.74 -5.40
C GLY A 31 27.03 -9.15 -4.19
N ASN A 32 26.71 -7.91 -3.86
CA ASN A 32 27.30 -7.21 -2.73
C ASN A 32 26.32 -7.22 -1.52
N PRO A 33 26.67 -7.87 -0.38
CA PRO A 33 25.81 -7.90 0.80
C PRO A 33 25.61 -6.53 1.47
N ASP A 34 26.49 -5.56 1.21
CA ASP A 34 26.39 -4.18 1.72
C ASP A 34 25.60 -3.25 0.78
N ASN A 35 25.05 -3.79 -0.31
CA ASN A 35 24.25 -3.07 -1.30
C ASN A 35 23.03 -3.88 -1.74
N ILE A 36 22.12 -4.12 -0.81
CA ILE A 36 20.84 -4.80 -1.03
C ILE A 36 19.73 -3.75 -1.17
N THR A 37 18.96 -3.83 -2.25
CA THR A 37 17.73 -3.06 -2.45
C THR A 37 16.52 -3.98 -2.27
N ALA A 38 15.65 -3.67 -1.32
CA ALA A 38 14.33 -4.29 -1.22
C ALA A 38 13.36 -3.58 -2.18
N LEU A 39 12.65 -4.34 -3.02
CA LEU A 39 11.58 -3.84 -3.86
C LEU A 39 10.31 -4.60 -3.54
N GLY A 40 9.22 -3.88 -3.27
CA GLY A 40 7.90 -4.47 -3.06
C GLY A 40 6.82 -3.66 -3.77
N GLU A 41 5.76 -4.34 -4.18
CA GLU A 41 4.54 -3.71 -4.70
C GLU A 41 3.32 -4.10 -3.86
N SER A 42 2.36 -3.18 -3.68
CA SER A 42 1.12 -3.42 -2.94
C SER A 42 1.37 -3.97 -1.53
N ALA A 43 0.86 -5.15 -1.20
CA ALA A 43 1.14 -5.85 0.06
C ALA A 43 2.65 -6.14 0.27
N GLY A 44 3.40 -6.35 -0.82
CA GLY A 44 4.85 -6.45 -0.78
C GLY A 44 5.50 -5.13 -0.39
N ALA A 45 5.04 -4.00 -0.94
CA ALA A 45 5.47 -2.65 -0.56
C ALA A 45 5.15 -2.34 0.91
N ALA A 46 3.94 -2.73 1.35
CA ALA A 46 3.54 -2.68 2.75
C ALA A 46 4.47 -3.53 3.63
N ALA A 47 4.89 -4.70 3.16
CA ALA A 47 5.77 -5.55 3.92
C ALA A 47 7.17 -4.96 4.07
N VAL A 48 7.81 -4.53 2.98
CA VAL A 48 9.18 -3.98 3.05
C VAL A 48 9.25 -2.66 3.83
N THR A 49 8.19 -1.84 3.80
CA THR A 49 8.09 -0.64 4.67
C THR A 49 7.83 -1.02 6.13
N THR A 50 7.06 -2.09 6.40
CA THR A 50 6.89 -2.64 7.76
C THR A 50 8.19 -3.19 8.33
N LEU A 51 9.08 -3.74 7.49
CA LEU A 51 10.39 -4.21 7.91
C LEU A 51 11.31 -3.09 8.44
N LEU A 52 11.01 -1.82 8.17
CA LEU A 52 11.73 -0.70 8.79
C LEU A 52 11.56 -0.65 10.32
N TRP A 53 10.62 -1.40 10.88
CA TRP A 53 10.44 -1.52 12.33
C TRP A 53 11.44 -2.48 13.01
N GLN A 54 12.30 -3.14 12.24
CA GLN A 54 13.33 -4.02 12.78
C GLN A 54 14.58 -3.23 13.17
N GLU A 55 15.12 -3.53 14.35
CA GLU A 55 16.35 -2.91 14.87
C GLU A 55 17.57 -3.24 14.00
N GLU A 56 17.66 -4.50 13.56
CA GLU A 56 18.76 -4.97 12.74
C GLU A 56 18.57 -4.56 11.26
N PRO A 57 19.61 -4.04 10.59
CA PRO A 57 19.53 -3.71 9.17
C PRO A 57 19.27 -4.96 8.30
N LEU A 58 18.23 -4.92 7.46
CA LEU A 58 17.86 -6.05 6.57
C LEU A 58 18.21 -5.79 5.10
N PHE A 59 18.20 -4.53 4.69
CA PHE A 59 18.54 -4.06 3.36
C PHE A 59 19.09 -2.63 3.47
N ASN A 60 19.69 -2.11 2.41
CA ASN A 60 20.28 -0.77 2.40
C ASN A 60 19.36 0.26 1.77
N LYS A 61 18.54 -0.16 0.81
CA LYS A 61 17.71 0.70 -0.02
C LYS A 61 16.34 0.09 -0.22
N LEU A 62 15.35 0.93 -0.48
CA LEU A 62 13.95 0.52 -0.60
C LEU A 62 13.32 1.10 -1.87
N ILE A 63 12.54 0.28 -2.58
CA ILE A 63 11.59 0.72 -3.60
C ILE A 63 10.21 0.20 -3.19
N ALA A 64 9.26 1.10 -2.95
CA ALA A 64 7.88 0.75 -2.62
C ALA A 64 6.94 1.26 -3.72
N MET A 65 6.22 0.34 -4.35
CA MET A 65 5.34 0.62 -5.49
C MET A 65 3.89 0.38 -5.06
N GLY A 66 3.00 1.35 -5.29
CA GLY A 66 1.55 1.20 -5.08
C GLY A 66 1.16 0.69 -3.69
N GLY A 67 1.92 1.01 -2.63
CA GLY A 67 1.61 0.48 -1.30
C GLY A 67 2.60 0.86 -0.22
N SER A 68 2.17 0.71 1.03
CA SER A 68 2.97 1.02 2.21
C SER A 68 2.40 0.39 3.48
N CYS A 69 3.14 0.49 4.58
CA CYS A 69 2.70 0.06 5.90
C CYS A 69 1.44 0.81 6.42
N CYS A 70 1.03 1.90 5.76
CA CYS A 70 -0.25 2.58 6.01
C CYS A 70 -1.44 1.93 5.31
N LEU A 71 -1.21 1.30 4.15
CA LEU A 71 -2.26 0.60 3.41
C LEU A 71 -2.71 -0.66 4.15
N ILE A 72 -1.75 -1.37 4.77
CA ILE A 72 -2.00 -2.56 5.60
C ILE A 72 -1.48 -2.28 7.02
N PRO A 73 -2.21 -1.49 7.82
CA PRO A 73 -1.74 -1.07 9.14
C PRO A 73 -1.76 -2.24 10.13
N PRO A 74 -0.85 -2.24 11.13
CA PRO A 74 -0.82 -3.26 12.16
C PRO A 74 -2.05 -3.13 13.07
N ALA A 75 -2.60 -4.28 13.46
CA ALA A 75 -3.75 -4.37 14.34
C ALA A 75 -3.34 -4.90 15.73
N PRO A 76 -4.02 -4.45 16.81
CA PRO A 76 -3.78 -4.98 18.16
C PRO A 76 -4.25 -6.44 18.26
N LEU A 77 -3.73 -7.19 19.24
CA LEU A 77 -3.99 -8.63 19.38
C LEU A 77 -5.49 -8.94 19.56
N GLU A 78 -6.25 -8.03 20.18
CA GLU A 78 -7.70 -8.17 20.37
C GLU A 78 -8.45 -8.20 19.02
N ALA A 79 -8.00 -7.41 18.04
CA ALA A 79 -8.55 -7.46 16.69
C ALA A 79 -8.22 -8.79 15.98
N HIS A 80 -7.05 -9.37 16.28
CA HIS A 80 -6.64 -10.67 15.76
C HIS A 80 -7.46 -11.83 16.33
N ASP A 81 -7.95 -11.71 17.58
CA ASP A 81 -8.86 -12.70 18.14
C ASP A 81 -10.19 -12.72 17.34
N SER A 82 -10.77 -11.55 17.00
CA SER A 82 -11.96 -11.50 16.13
C SER A 82 -11.71 -12.01 14.71
N ILE A 83 -10.52 -11.75 14.14
CA ILE A 83 -10.11 -12.29 12.83
C ILE A 83 -10.04 -13.82 12.89
N TYR A 84 -9.45 -14.37 13.97
CA TYR A 84 -9.35 -15.81 14.20
C TYR A 84 -10.73 -16.44 14.37
N GLU A 85 -11.62 -15.85 15.16
CA GLU A 85 -13.01 -16.31 15.34
C GLU A 85 -13.78 -16.35 14.02
N LYS A 86 -13.63 -15.32 13.18
CA LYS A 86 -14.21 -15.30 11.83
C LYS A 86 -13.68 -16.44 10.98
N ALA A 87 -12.37 -16.70 11.01
CA ALA A 87 -11.77 -17.81 10.29
C ALA A 87 -12.33 -19.16 10.78
N MET A 88 -12.44 -19.36 12.09
CA MET A 88 -12.99 -20.60 12.67
C MET A 88 -14.45 -20.80 12.28
N SER A 89 -15.24 -19.71 12.25
CA SER A 89 -16.63 -19.75 11.77
C SER A 89 -16.74 -20.20 10.32
N LEU A 90 -15.94 -19.62 9.41
CA LEU A 90 -15.93 -20.00 7.99
C LEU A 90 -15.47 -21.45 7.77
N LEU A 91 -14.58 -21.94 8.63
CA LEU A 91 -14.10 -23.31 8.59
C LEU A 91 -15.06 -24.32 9.24
N GLY A 92 -16.06 -23.86 9.99
CA GLY A 92 -17.00 -24.72 10.73
C GLY A 92 -16.42 -25.28 12.02
N LEU A 93 -15.49 -24.55 12.66
CA LEU A 93 -14.72 -24.99 13.82
C LEU A 93 -15.03 -24.18 15.10
N SER A 94 -16.03 -23.28 15.07
CA SER A 94 -16.35 -22.40 16.21
C SER A 94 -16.69 -23.13 17.51
N GLU A 95 -17.31 -24.31 17.42
CA GLU A 95 -17.71 -25.11 18.58
C GLU A 95 -16.59 -26.04 19.10
N GLU A 96 -15.52 -26.20 18.32
CA GLU A 96 -14.39 -27.03 18.71
C GLU A 96 -13.53 -26.29 19.76
N PRO A 97 -13.04 -26.96 20.81
CA PRO A 97 -12.10 -26.35 21.73
C PRO A 97 -10.81 -25.96 20.99
N PHE A 98 -10.13 -24.91 21.46
CA PHE A 98 -8.94 -24.35 20.81
C PHE A 98 -7.88 -25.39 20.44
N SER A 99 -7.58 -26.34 21.33
CA SER A 99 -6.62 -27.42 21.05
C SER A 99 -7.03 -28.31 19.86
N ARG A 100 -8.33 -28.59 19.73
CA ARG A 100 -8.88 -29.38 18.62
C ARG A 100 -8.91 -28.57 17.32
N GLN A 101 -9.20 -27.27 17.40
CA GLN A 101 -9.05 -26.37 16.25
C GLN A 101 -7.62 -26.42 15.70
N GLN A 102 -6.60 -26.30 16.57
CA GLN A 102 -5.20 -26.35 16.16
C GLN A 102 -4.81 -27.69 15.52
N GLU A 103 -5.25 -28.82 16.08
CA GLU A 103 -5.00 -30.15 15.50
C GLU A 103 -5.60 -30.27 14.10
N ILE A 104 -6.85 -29.82 13.91
CA ILE A 104 -7.53 -29.85 12.61
C ILE A 104 -6.80 -28.94 11.62
N LEU A 105 -6.49 -27.69 12.01
CA LEU A 105 -5.79 -26.73 11.14
C LEU A 105 -4.42 -27.23 10.71
N SER A 106 -3.69 -27.91 11.58
CA SER A 106 -2.34 -28.43 11.29
C SER A 106 -2.32 -29.56 10.24
N THR A 107 -3.47 -30.19 10.00
CA THR A 107 -3.61 -31.31 9.05
C THR A 107 -4.57 -31.01 7.90
N MET A 108 -5.21 -29.83 7.91
CA MET A 108 -6.15 -29.39 6.89
C MET A 108 -5.42 -29.20 5.54
N PRO A 109 -5.98 -29.68 4.41
CA PRO A 109 -5.48 -29.34 3.09
C PRO A 109 -5.47 -27.83 2.89
N VAL A 110 -4.34 -27.29 2.41
CA VAL A 110 -4.16 -25.85 2.24
C VAL A 110 -5.21 -25.27 1.30
N GLU A 111 -5.63 -26.02 0.28
CA GLU A 111 -6.65 -25.61 -0.68
C GLU A 111 -8.01 -25.36 0.00
N GLU A 112 -8.39 -26.17 0.98
CA GLU A 112 -9.63 -26.00 1.74
C GLU A 112 -9.56 -24.77 2.65
N LEU A 113 -8.41 -24.55 3.29
CA LEU A 113 -8.16 -23.37 4.09
C LEU A 113 -8.25 -22.10 3.23
N VAL A 114 -7.53 -22.05 2.12
CA VAL A 114 -7.48 -20.91 1.19
C VAL A 114 -8.87 -20.63 0.61
N LYS A 115 -9.57 -21.66 0.12
CA LYS A 115 -10.89 -21.50 -0.49
C LYS A 115 -11.91 -20.82 0.45
N LYS A 116 -11.82 -21.09 1.75
CA LYS A 116 -12.76 -20.56 2.74
C LYS A 116 -12.31 -19.24 3.37
N THR A 117 -11.02 -18.92 3.34
CA THR A 117 -10.46 -17.78 4.10
C THR A 117 -9.85 -16.69 3.24
N PHE A 118 -9.33 -17.01 2.06
CA PHE A 118 -8.63 -16.05 1.20
C PHE A 118 -9.55 -14.90 0.79
N GLN A 119 -9.07 -13.67 0.94
CA GLN A 119 -9.81 -12.41 0.70
C GLN A 119 -11.08 -12.20 1.54
N VAL A 120 -11.41 -13.12 2.46
CA VAL A 120 -12.56 -12.99 3.38
C VAL A 120 -12.08 -12.73 4.81
N VAL A 121 -10.99 -13.38 5.21
CA VAL A 121 -10.32 -13.18 6.49
C VAL A 121 -9.19 -12.17 6.28
N SER A 122 -9.19 -11.09 7.07
CA SER A 122 -8.21 -10.02 6.95
C SER A 122 -6.81 -10.52 7.35
N ALA A 123 -5.82 -10.27 6.50
CA ALA A 123 -4.41 -10.54 6.77
C ALA A 123 -3.72 -9.23 7.18
N LEU A 124 -3.74 -8.92 8.48
CA LEU A 124 -3.11 -7.72 9.04
C LEU A 124 -1.84 -8.10 9.82
N PRO A 125 -0.83 -7.22 9.90
CA PRO A 125 0.25 -7.37 10.88
C PRO A 125 -0.31 -7.33 12.31
N ALA A 126 0.32 -8.03 13.23
CA ALA A 126 -0.03 -8.04 14.65
C ALA A 126 0.92 -7.15 15.45
N VAL A 127 0.40 -6.27 16.30
CA VAL A 127 1.19 -5.59 17.33
C VAL A 127 1.47 -6.58 18.47
N ASP A 128 2.42 -7.48 18.24
CA ASP A 128 2.76 -8.61 19.12
C ASP A 128 3.81 -8.27 20.19
N ARG A 129 4.34 -7.04 20.15
CA ARG A 129 5.40 -6.54 21.04
C ARG A 129 6.74 -7.28 20.91
N ILE A 130 6.88 -8.16 19.93
CA ILE A 130 8.10 -8.94 19.65
C ILE A 130 8.63 -8.56 18.27
N PHE A 131 7.85 -8.80 17.23
CA PHE A 131 8.17 -8.44 15.87
C PHE A 131 7.74 -6.99 15.56
N LEU A 132 6.54 -6.59 16.01
CA LEU A 132 6.05 -5.21 15.91
C LEU A 132 5.76 -4.65 17.31
N PRO A 133 6.60 -3.73 17.82
CA PRO A 133 6.54 -3.29 19.21
C PRO A 133 5.32 -2.43 19.54
N LYS A 134 4.82 -1.66 18.57
CA LYS A 134 3.70 -0.73 18.72
C LYS A 134 2.92 -0.58 17.42
N ALA A 135 1.68 -0.11 17.54
CA ALA A 135 0.90 0.32 16.38
C ALA A 135 1.60 1.51 15.73
N HIS A 136 1.46 1.63 14.41
CA HIS A 136 2.02 2.74 13.66
C HIS A 136 1.06 3.19 12.56
N GLY A 137 0.79 4.49 12.55
CA GLY A 137 -0.01 5.17 11.54
C GLY A 137 0.80 6.23 10.81
N ILE A 138 0.14 7.00 9.96
CA ILE A 138 0.79 7.97 9.09
C ILE A 138 1.60 9.04 9.86
N PHE A 139 1.18 9.42 11.06
CA PHE A 139 1.92 10.40 11.87
C PHE A 139 3.31 9.91 12.29
N CYS A 140 3.45 8.63 12.67
CA CYS A 140 4.74 8.07 13.10
C CYS A 140 5.79 8.06 11.97
N ILE A 141 5.33 7.96 10.73
CA ILE A 141 6.20 7.88 9.56
C ILE A 141 6.46 9.26 8.92
N SER A 142 5.67 10.29 9.27
CA SER A 142 5.70 11.61 8.62
C SER A 142 6.69 12.61 9.20
N ASP A 143 7.23 12.34 10.39
CA ASP A 143 8.21 13.22 11.04
C ASP A 143 9.64 12.72 10.77
N PRO A 144 10.49 13.43 10.02
CA PRO A 144 11.87 13.01 9.77
C PRO A 144 12.74 12.99 11.04
N GLU A 145 12.38 13.74 12.08
CA GLU A 145 13.09 13.76 13.36
C GLU A 145 12.65 12.63 14.31
N ASP A 146 11.47 12.03 14.08
CA ASP A 146 11.00 10.85 14.83
C ASP A 146 11.74 9.58 14.36
N LEU A 147 12.84 9.28 15.05
CA LEU A 147 13.63 8.06 14.87
C LEU A 147 13.11 6.85 15.68
N SER A 148 11.86 6.89 16.15
CA SER A 148 11.25 5.74 16.83
C SER A 148 10.97 4.54 15.92
N ILE A 149 11.18 4.71 14.61
CA ILE A 149 11.25 3.64 13.60
C ILE A 149 12.73 3.34 13.37
N PRO A 150 13.27 2.21 13.88
CA PRO A 150 14.71 1.94 13.83
C PRO A 150 15.31 1.99 12.42
N GLY A 151 14.55 1.57 11.40
CA GLY A 151 14.95 1.59 9.99
C GLY A 151 15.21 2.96 9.40
N LYS A 152 14.76 4.04 10.03
CA LYS A 152 15.20 5.39 9.69
C LYS A 152 16.70 5.63 9.94
N THR A 153 17.35 4.79 10.76
CA THR A 153 18.78 4.90 11.06
C THR A 153 19.68 4.05 10.17
N TRP A 154 19.15 2.95 9.59
CA TRP A 154 19.94 2.01 8.80
C TRP A 154 19.57 1.96 7.31
N CYS A 155 18.32 2.26 6.93
CA CYS A 155 17.94 2.39 5.54
C CYS A 155 18.55 3.69 5.01
N LYS A 156 19.24 3.63 3.87
CA LYS A 156 20.01 4.78 3.35
C LYS A 156 19.15 5.71 2.50
N THR A 157 18.25 5.14 1.70
CA THR A 157 17.43 5.88 0.74
C THR A 157 16.26 5.04 0.24
N MET A 158 15.21 5.71 -0.27
CA MET A 158 14.02 5.06 -0.81
C MET A 158 13.46 5.72 -2.07
N ILE A 159 12.90 4.92 -2.96
CA ILE A 159 11.95 5.35 -4.00
C ILE A 159 10.56 4.89 -3.57
N LEU A 160 9.59 5.79 -3.64
CA LEU A 160 8.18 5.53 -3.33
C LEU A 160 7.34 5.99 -4.52
N GLY A 161 6.29 5.25 -4.87
CA GLY A 161 5.38 5.71 -5.91
C GLY A 161 4.03 5.05 -5.91
N ASP A 162 3.13 5.67 -6.65
CA ASP A 162 1.75 5.25 -6.86
C ASP A 162 1.39 5.22 -8.35
N SER A 163 0.40 4.40 -8.67
CA SER A 163 -0.34 4.45 -9.94
C SER A 163 -1.58 5.31 -9.79
N LYS A 164 -1.92 6.07 -10.84
CA LYS A 164 -3.03 7.03 -10.80
C LYS A 164 -4.37 6.42 -10.38
N ASP A 165 -4.62 5.18 -10.80
CA ASP A 165 -5.85 4.44 -10.48
C ASP A 165 -5.56 3.25 -9.53
N ASP A 166 -4.64 3.40 -8.56
CA ASP A 166 -4.34 2.35 -7.58
C ASP A 166 -5.58 1.88 -6.79
N GLY A 167 -6.49 2.81 -6.48
CA GLY A 167 -7.73 2.54 -5.76
C GLY A 167 -8.64 1.51 -6.43
N LEU A 168 -8.45 1.18 -7.72
CA LEU A 168 -9.21 0.13 -8.41
C LEU A 168 -9.14 -1.22 -7.69
N VAL A 169 -8.00 -1.56 -7.06
CA VAL A 169 -7.85 -2.82 -6.32
C VAL A 169 -8.80 -2.90 -5.11
N MET A 170 -9.11 -1.75 -4.51
CA MET A 170 -10.01 -1.64 -3.36
C MET A 170 -11.46 -1.91 -3.75
N GLY A 171 -11.82 -1.71 -5.03
CA GLY A 171 -13.16 -1.95 -5.56
C GLY A 171 -13.51 -3.42 -5.81
N LEU A 172 -12.54 -4.34 -5.78
CA LEU A 172 -12.75 -5.74 -6.16
C LEU A 172 -13.81 -6.44 -5.27
N GLY A 173 -13.81 -6.17 -3.96
CA GLY A 173 -14.82 -6.72 -3.04
C GLY A 173 -16.23 -6.19 -3.31
N ILE A 174 -16.35 -4.90 -3.67
CA ILE A 174 -17.63 -4.28 -4.06
C ILE A 174 -18.17 -4.91 -5.35
N LEU A 175 -17.30 -5.13 -6.34
CA LEU A 175 -17.65 -5.76 -7.61
C LEU A 175 -18.10 -7.22 -7.40
N ALA A 176 -17.32 -8.00 -6.65
CA ALA A 176 -17.63 -9.39 -6.35
C ALA A 176 -18.95 -9.55 -5.59
N ALA A 177 -19.26 -8.61 -4.70
CA ALA A 177 -20.52 -8.59 -3.94
C ALA A 177 -21.69 -7.94 -4.69
N GLY A 178 -21.49 -7.41 -5.91
CA GLY A 178 -22.54 -6.72 -6.67
C GLY A 178 -23.07 -5.44 -6.00
N ARG A 179 -22.26 -4.77 -5.17
CA ARG A 179 -22.70 -3.62 -4.35
C ARG A 179 -22.70 -2.27 -5.06
N VAL A 180 -22.20 -2.18 -6.30
CA VAL A 180 -22.05 -0.91 -7.05
C VAL A 180 -23.34 -0.09 -7.08
N ALA A 181 -24.49 -0.72 -7.37
CA ALA A 181 -25.78 -0.04 -7.46
C ALA A 181 -26.22 0.63 -6.15
N SER A 182 -25.71 0.15 -5.00
CA SER A 182 -26.07 0.66 -3.67
C SER A 182 -25.17 1.79 -3.16
N ILE A 183 -24.04 2.08 -3.82
CA ILE A 183 -23.07 3.08 -3.37
C ILE A 183 -23.70 4.47 -3.19
N PRO A 184 -24.49 5.01 -4.14
CA PRO A 184 -25.07 6.35 -4.01
C PRO A 184 -25.86 6.56 -2.71
N ALA A 185 -26.49 5.51 -2.19
CA ALA A 185 -27.25 5.58 -0.95
C ALA A 185 -26.42 5.21 0.29
N THR A 186 -25.61 4.15 0.19
CA THR A 186 -24.94 3.56 1.37
C THR A 186 -23.65 4.29 1.75
N PHE A 187 -22.89 4.80 0.78
CA PHE A 187 -21.63 5.49 1.05
C PHE A 187 -21.84 6.82 1.78
N PRO A 188 -22.74 7.72 1.32
CA PRO A 188 -22.99 8.97 2.04
C PRO A 188 -23.51 8.75 3.46
N ALA A 189 -24.41 7.78 3.65
CA ALA A 189 -24.94 7.44 4.97
C ALA A 189 -23.85 6.89 5.92
N HIS A 190 -22.92 6.08 5.39
CA HIS A 190 -21.76 5.60 6.15
C HIS A 190 -20.83 6.75 6.55
N PHE A 191 -20.58 7.70 5.63
CA PHE A 191 -19.75 8.87 5.91
C PHE A 191 -20.40 9.82 6.91
N GLU A 192 -21.70 10.05 6.83
CA GLU A 192 -22.46 10.83 7.82
C GLU A 192 -22.35 10.23 9.22
N LYS A 193 -22.39 8.90 9.33
CA LYS A 193 -22.17 8.21 10.60
C LYS A 193 -20.72 8.32 11.08
N SER A 194 -19.75 8.18 10.18
CA SER A 194 -18.31 8.18 10.50
C SER A 194 -17.80 9.57 10.92
N PHE A 195 -18.44 10.63 10.44
CA PHE A 195 -18.10 12.02 10.72
C PHE A 195 -19.17 12.73 11.57
N LEU A 196 -19.95 11.98 12.37
CA LEU A 196 -21.03 12.54 13.19
C LEU A 196 -20.56 13.66 14.12
N SER A 197 -19.34 13.55 14.64
CA SER A 197 -18.74 14.54 15.54
C SER A 197 -18.09 15.73 14.82
N ASP A 198 -17.94 15.67 13.49
CA ASP A 198 -17.14 16.62 12.71
C ASP A 198 -17.80 16.91 11.36
N PRO A 199 -18.96 17.61 11.39
CA PRO A 199 -19.75 17.87 10.19
C PRO A 199 -19.04 18.81 9.19
N GLU A 200 -18.11 19.65 9.65
CA GLU A 200 -17.33 20.56 8.82
C GLU A 200 -16.34 19.79 7.94
N ASP A 201 -15.62 18.80 8.50
CA ASP A 201 -14.76 17.87 7.75
C ASP A 201 -15.55 17.17 6.64
N LEU A 202 -16.72 16.64 6.98
CA LEU A 202 -17.58 15.94 6.01
C LEU A 202 -18.07 16.87 4.91
N ALA A 203 -18.44 18.10 5.24
CA ALA A 203 -18.86 19.09 4.26
C ALA A 203 -17.72 19.39 3.27
N LEU A 204 -16.49 19.52 3.78
CA LEU A 204 -15.30 19.74 2.97
C LEU A 204 -15.01 18.54 2.07
N ILE A 205 -15.04 17.30 2.58
CA ILE A 205 -14.91 16.09 1.73
C ILE A 205 -15.98 16.07 0.62
N LYS A 206 -17.25 16.34 0.96
CA LYS A 206 -18.37 16.35 0.00
C LYS A 206 -18.23 17.42 -1.10
N GLN A 207 -17.55 18.53 -0.81
CA GLN A 207 -17.27 19.58 -1.81
C GLN A 207 -16.37 19.06 -2.93
N HIS A 208 -15.38 18.24 -2.59
CA HIS A 208 -14.36 17.73 -3.51
C HIS A 208 -14.72 16.36 -4.11
N TYR A 209 -15.35 15.48 -3.32
CA TYR A 209 -15.75 14.13 -3.73
C TYR A 209 -17.27 13.98 -3.66
N GLN A 210 -17.94 14.39 -4.75
CA GLN A 210 -19.40 14.47 -4.81
C GLN A 210 -20.02 13.08 -5.05
N ILE A 211 -20.49 12.46 -3.96
CA ILE A 211 -21.34 11.27 -3.98
C ILE A 211 -22.59 11.55 -3.16
N ASP A 212 -23.74 11.44 -3.80
CA ASP A 212 -25.06 11.55 -3.18
C ASP A 212 -26.03 10.48 -3.74
N ALA A 213 -27.25 10.42 -3.20
CA ALA A 213 -28.26 9.43 -3.59
C ALA A 213 -28.70 9.52 -5.05
N ASN A 214 -28.45 10.64 -5.74
CA ASN A 214 -28.80 10.85 -7.15
C ASN A 214 -27.61 10.60 -8.09
N THR A 215 -26.41 10.41 -7.56
CA THR A 215 -25.21 10.17 -8.34
C THR A 215 -25.34 8.84 -9.09
N PRO A 216 -25.10 8.78 -10.42
CA PRO A 216 -25.11 7.53 -11.16
C PRO A 216 -24.17 6.49 -10.53
N SER A 217 -24.61 5.24 -10.38
CA SER A 217 -23.86 4.24 -9.58
C SER A 217 -22.43 4.02 -10.04
N ASN A 218 -22.17 4.02 -11.37
CA ASN A 218 -20.81 3.88 -11.90
C ASN A 218 -19.95 5.12 -11.59
N GLN A 219 -20.52 6.32 -11.63
CA GLN A 219 -19.84 7.56 -11.26
C GLN A 219 -19.53 7.58 -9.77
N ALA A 220 -20.47 7.17 -8.92
CA ALA A 220 -20.25 7.06 -7.48
C ALA A 220 -19.13 6.04 -7.16
N PHE A 221 -19.10 4.92 -7.89
CA PHE A 221 -18.02 3.95 -7.78
C PHE A 221 -16.68 4.54 -8.21
N ASP A 222 -16.59 5.17 -9.38
CA ASP A 222 -15.36 5.82 -9.85
C ASP A 222 -14.86 6.88 -8.85
N THR A 223 -15.74 7.72 -8.29
CA THR A 223 -15.37 8.72 -7.27
C THR A 223 -14.87 8.06 -5.98
N LEU A 224 -15.48 6.96 -5.53
CA LEU A 224 -15.01 6.19 -4.37
C LEU A 224 -13.61 5.61 -4.62
N LEU A 225 -13.35 5.08 -5.81
CA LEU A 225 -12.04 4.53 -6.17
C LEU A 225 -11.00 5.63 -6.31
N GLN A 226 -11.36 6.80 -6.85
CA GLN A 226 -10.48 7.97 -6.86
C GLN A 226 -10.10 8.39 -5.44
N MET A 227 -11.09 8.49 -4.54
CA MET A 227 -10.85 8.79 -3.12
C MET A 227 -9.94 7.73 -2.49
N SER A 228 -10.10 6.46 -2.87
CA SER A 228 -9.25 5.37 -2.40
C SER A 228 -7.81 5.48 -2.93
N SER A 229 -7.60 5.87 -4.20
CA SER A 229 -6.26 6.15 -4.75
C SER A 229 -5.58 7.29 -3.99
N ASP A 230 -6.29 8.40 -3.80
CA ASP A 230 -5.75 9.62 -3.21
C ASP A 230 -5.36 9.40 -1.74
N ILE A 231 -6.25 8.78 -0.97
CA ILE A 231 -6.08 8.61 0.48
C ILE A 231 -5.30 7.35 0.83
N GLY A 232 -5.51 6.23 0.12
CA GLY A 232 -4.89 4.95 0.44
C GLY A 232 -3.48 4.74 -0.11
N PHE A 233 -3.12 5.43 -1.19
CA PHE A 233 -1.89 5.16 -1.94
C PHE A 233 -1.02 6.41 -2.12
N LEU A 234 -1.58 7.47 -2.73
CA LEU A 234 -0.86 8.71 -3.01
C LEU A 234 -0.42 9.41 -1.72
N ALA A 235 -1.35 9.67 -0.78
CA ALA A 235 -1.02 10.38 0.44
C ALA A 235 0.07 9.65 1.27
N PRO A 236 -0.04 8.34 1.58
CA PRO A 236 1.02 7.63 2.29
C PRO A 236 2.38 7.66 1.60
N THR A 237 2.42 7.63 0.26
CA THR A 237 3.66 7.76 -0.53
C THR A 237 4.38 9.07 -0.20
N HIS A 238 3.65 10.19 -0.18
CA HIS A 238 4.21 11.50 0.12
C HIS A 238 4.63 11.65 1.58
N TYR A 239 3.76 11.22 2.51
CA TYR A 239 4.06 11.29 3.95
C TYR A 239 5.29 10.45 4.32
N LEU A 240 5.43 9.25 3.75
CA LEU A 240 6.62 8.42 3.92
C LEU A 240 7.88 9.06 3.36
N ALA A 241 7.79 9.64 2.16
CA ALA A 241 8.93 10.27 1.52
C ALA A 241 9.43 11.46 2.33
N ALA A 242 8.53 12.39 2.65
CA ALA A 242 8.87 13.60 3.41
C ALA A 242 9.31 13.31 4.85
N GLY A 243 8.72 12.29 5.48
CA GLY A 243 9.06 11.88 6.84
C GLY A 243 10.30 10.98 6.95
N PHE A 244 11.03 10.74 5.85
CA PHE A 244 12.28 9.99 5.88
C PHE A 244 13.47 10.95 6.11
N PRO A 245 14.37 10.68 7.09
CA PRO A 245 15.48 11.59 7.40
C PRO A 245 16.58 11.64 6.32
N GLY A 246 16.68 10.59 5.49
CA GLY A 246 17.64 10.53 4.38
C GLY A 246 17.03 10.99 3.05
N PRO A 247 17.77 10.85 1.93
CA PRO A 247 17.22 11.08 0.61
C PRO A 247 16.09 10.09 0.29
N SER A 248 14.91 10.61 -0.05
CA SER A 248 13.77 9.85 -0.55
C SER A 248 13.30 10.45 -1.88
N TYR A 249 12.68 9.64 -2.72
CA TYR A 249 12.30 10.02 -4.08
C TYR A 249 10.88 9.55 -4.38
N VAL A 250 10.05 10.45 -4.93
CA VAL A 250 8.67 10.13 -5.30
C VAL A 250 8.52 9.98 -6.81
N TYR A 251 7.81 8.95 -7.26
CA TYR A 251 7.33 8.85 -8.64
C TYR A 251 5.81 8.66 -8.72
N HIS A 252 5.24 9.07 -9.85
CA HIS A 252 3.85 8.85 -10.21
C HIS A 252 3.77 8.13 -11.55
N PHE A 253 3.10 6.99 -11.58
CA PHE A 253 2.89 6.22 -12.80
C PHE A 253 1.57 6.62 -13.47
N ASN A 254 1.63 6.86 -14.79
CA ASN A 254 0.52 7.36 -15.62
C ASN A 254 0.34 6.60 -16.95
N TYR A 255 1.10 5.52 -17.20
CA TYR A 255 0.92 4.73 -18.42
C TYR A 255 -0.41 3.98 -18.36
N ARG A 256 -1.20 4.07 -19.43
CA ARG A 256 -2.54 3.48 -19.47
C ARG A 256 -2.46 2.03 -19.93
N ASN A 257 -3.21 1.16 -19.28
CA ASN A 257 -3.35 -0.24 -19.62
C ASN A 257 -3.75 -0.39 -21.11
N PRO A 258 -2.89 -0.98 -21.96
CA PRO A 258 -3.14 -1.12 -23.38
C PRO A 258 -4.00 -2.35 -23.73
N TRP A 259 -4.33 -3.19 -22.75
CA TRP A 259 -5.06 -4.43 -22.95
C TRP A 259 -6.57 -4.26 -22.81
N ASP A 260 -7.31 -5.01 -23.61
CA ASP A 260 -8.76 -5.14 -23.47
C ASP A 260 -9.10 -5.79 -22.11
N GLY A 261 -10.13 -5.27 -21.44
CA GLY A 261 -10.59 -5.80 -20.16
C GLY A 261 -11.34 -4.75 -19.33
N MET A 262 -11.77 -5.13 -18.13
CA MET A 262 -12.52 -4.23 -17.23
C MET A 262 -11.77 -2.93 -16.90
N TRP A 263 -10.43 -2.97 -16.92
CA TRP A 263 -9.57 -1.83 -16.60
C TRP A 263 -8.76 -1.34 -17.81
N GLY A 264 -9.16 -1.69 -19.04
CA GLY A 264 -8.52 -1.17 -20.24
C GLY A 264 -8.56 0.37 -20.26
N GLY A 265 -7.42 0.99 -20.59
CA GLY A 265 -7.27 2.45 -20.61
C GLY A 265 -7.12 3.14 -19.25
N LYS A 266 -7.24 2.41 -18.12
CA LYS A 266 -6.92 2.90 -16.77
C LYS A 266 -5.44 2.72 -16.45
N VAL A 267 -4.93 3.45 -15.49
CA VAL A 267 -3.57 3.33 -14.94
C VAL A 267 -3.65 2.50 -13.67
N SER A 268 -4.01 1.23 -13.84
CA SER A 268 -4.41 0.35 -12.74
C SER A 268 -3.24 -0.02 -11.83
N HIS A 269 -3.57 -0.31 -10.57
CA HIS A 269 -2.71 -1.00 -9.62
C HIS A 269 -1.96 -2.20 -10.25
N ILE A 270 -0.71 -2.44 -9.85
CA ILE A 270 0.22 -3.47 -10.37
C ILE A 270 0.75 -3.22 -11.81
N LEU A 271 0.14 -2.34 -12.61
CA LEU A 271 0.58 -2.12 -14.00
C LEU A 271 2.02 -1.60 -14.07
N ASP A 272 2.42 -0.79 -13.10
CA ASP A 272 3.78 -0.28 -12.98
C ASP A 272 4.82 -1.39 -12.75
N VAL A 273 4.48 -2.52 -12.12
CA VAL A 273 5.33 -3.72 -12.03
C VAL A 273 5.56 -4.33 -13.41
N ALA A 274 4.47 -4.51 -14.17
CA ALA A 274 4.53 -5.11 -15.50
C ALA A 274 5.43 -4.29 -16.45
N VAL A 275 5.41 -2.96 -16.29
CA VAL A 275 6.25 -2.02 -17.03
C VAL A 275 7.67 -1.96 -16.47
N ALA A 276 7.86 -1.80 -15.17
CA ALA A 276 9.19 -1.67 -14.54
C ALA A 276 10.06 -2.91 -14.68
N LEU A 277 9.46 -4.11 -14.70
CA LEU A 277 10.21 -5.37 -14.87
C LEU A 277 10.48 -5.71 -16.34
N GLY A 278 9.88 -4.97 -17.29
CA GLY A 278 10.08 -5.17 -18.73
C GLY A 278 9.52 -6.49 -19.28
N ASN A 279 8.63 -7.15 -18.54
CA ASN A 279 8.06 -8.46 -18.88
C ASN A 279 7.35 -8.48 -20.23
N TYR A 280 6.84 -7.31 -20.67
CA TYR A 280 6.00 -7.16 -21.86
C TYR A 280 6.62 -6.24 -22.92
N ASN A 281 7.92 -5.92 -22.81
CA ASN A 281 8.61 -5.00 -23.75
C ASN A 281 8.64 -5.53 -25.19
N LEU A 282 8.74 -6.86 -25.35
CA LEU A 282 8.76 -7.49 -26.67
C LEU A 282 7.36 -7.79 -27.20
N ASN A 283 6.42 -8.09 -26.30
CA ASN A 283 5.03 -8.44 -26.64
C ASN A 283 4.12 -8.01 -25.49
N GLY A 284 3.16 -7.12 -25.77
CA GLY A 284 2.11 -6.73 -24.83
C GLY A 284 2.01 -5.23 -24.60
N LEU A 285 3.14 -4.52 -24.59
CA LEU A 285 3.14 -3.05 -24.52
C LEU A 285 3.16 -2.43 -25.93
N ASP A 286 2.57 -1.25 -26.07
CA ASP A 286 2.81 -0.39 -27.23
C ASP A 286 4.19 0.30 -27.12
N GLU A 287 4.59 1.04 -28.17
CA GLU A 287 5.89 1.74 -28.20
C GLU A 287 6.06 2.70 -27.00
N HIS A 288 4.97 3.36 -26.59
CA HIS A 288 4.97 4.25 -25.43
C HIS A 288 5.20 3.49 -24.12
N GLY A 289 4.58 2.32 -23.95
CA GLY A 289 4.79 1.44 -22.80
C GLY A 289 6.21 0.88 -22.75
N ALA A 290 6.77 0.45 -23.88
CA ALA A 290 8.15 -0.03 -23.95
C ALA A 290 9.16 1.08 -23.61
N ASN A 291 8.95 2.31 -24.08
CA ASN A 291 9.77 3.46 -23.71
C ASN A 291 9.66 3.78 -22.22
N THR A 292 8.44 3.77 -21.67
CA THR A 292 8.20 3.98 -20.23
C THR A 292 8.90 2.90 -19.40
N SER A 293 8.89 1.64 -19.87
CA SER A 293 9.61 0.54 -19.24
C SER A 293 11.11 0.82 -19.17
N GLY A 294 11.74 1.22 -20.29
CA GLY A 294 13.15 1.59 -20.30
C GLY A 294 13.48 2.71 -19.32
N GLU A 295 12.66 3.76 -19.28
CA GLU A 295 12.84 4.88 -18.34
C GLU A 295 12.74 4.45 -16.86
N MET A 296 11.82 3.54 -16.52
CA MET A 296 11.69 3.00 -15.16
C MET A 296 12.83 2.05 -14.81
N GLN A 297 13.23 1.17 -15.75
CA GLN A 297 14.34 0.24 -15.58
C GLN A 297 15.64 0.99 -15.31
N ASP A 298 15.95 2.01 -16.12
CA ASP A 298 17.13 2.85 -15.93
C ASP A 298 17.13 3.49 -14.53
N ALA A 299 16.00 4.09 -14.12
CA ALA A 299 15.88 4.72 -12.81
C ALA A 299 16.10 3.71 -11.65
N PHE A 300 15.46 2.55 -11.71
CA PHE A 300 15.52 1.56 -10.62
C PHE A 300 16.87 0.85 -10.57
N ILE A 301 17.48 0.55 -11.72
CA ILE A 301 18.82 -0.06 -11.80
C ILE A 301 19.88 0.94 -11.32
N ASN A 302 19.83 2.20 -11.74
CA ASN A 302 20.79 3.21 -11.30
C ASN A 302 20.69 3.43 -9.77
N PHE A 303 19.47 3.52 -9.25
CA PHE A 303 19.22 3.55 -7.80
C PHE A 303 19.78 2.33 -7.07
N ALA A 304 19.56 1.12 -7.60
CA ALA A 304 20.15 -0.10 -7.04
C ALA A 304 21.68 -0.13 -7.10
N ASN A 305 22.30 0.60 -8.04
CA ASN A 305 23.75 0.81 -8.11
C ASN A 305 24.27 1.96 -7.23
N GLY A 306 23.38 2.67 -6.53
CA GLY A 306 23.74 3.72 -5.58
C GLY A 306 23.79 5.12 -6.19
N GLU A 307 23.26 5.28 -7.40
CA GLU A 307 23.06 6.59 -8.01
C GLU A 307 21.76 7.23 -7.51
N GLU A 308 21.77 8.55 -7.37
CA GLU A 308 20.55 9.30 -7.09
C GLU A 308 19.71 9.41 -8.37
N PRO A 309 18.45 8.96 -8.39
CA PRO A 309 17.67 8.89 -9.63
C PRO A 309 17.16 10.29 -10.05
N TRP A 310 16.89 11.18 -9.08
CA TRP A 310 16.56 12.60 -9.27
C TRP A 310 16.74 13.34 -7.94
N ALA A 311 16.31 14.61 -7.85
CA ALA A 311 16.42 15.40 -6.61
C ALA A 311 15.50 14.85 -5.49
N PRO A 312 15.93 14.86 -4.22
CA PRO A 312 15.12 14.34 -3.11
C PRO A 312 13.81 15.09 -2.88
N PHE A 313 12.82 14.38 -2.34
CA PHE A 313 11.51 14.89 -1.94
C PHE A 313 11.44 14.99 -0.40
N GLN A 314 11.19 16.18 0.14
CA GLN A 314 11.19 16.40 1.60
C GLN A 314 9.95 17.11 2.16
N GLU A 315 9.07 17.63 1.28
CA GLU A 315 7.90 18.40 1.68
C GLU A 315 6.65 17.66 1.24
N ILE A 316 5.74 17.33 2.16
CA ILE A 316 4.60 16.42 1.92
C ILE A 316 3.77 16.83 0.68
N ALA A 317 3.50 18.14 0.50
CA ALA A 317 2.59 18.62 -0.53
C ALA A 317 3.26 19.00 -1.87
N SER A 318 4.59 19.17 -1.90
CA SER A 318 5.28 19.70 -3.07
C SER A 318 6.75 19.29 -3.10
N GLY A 319 7.36 19.27 -4.28
CA GLY A 319 8.78 18.94 -4.41
C GLY A 319 9.08 18.08 -5.62
N PRO A 320 10.35 17.78 -5.89
CA PRO A 320 10.74 17.06 -7.09
C PRO A 320 10.11 15.65 -7.15
N MET A 321 9.27 15.42 -8.15
CA MET A 321 8.61 14.14 -8.39
C MET A 321 8.83 13.71 -9.84
N ARG A 322 9.01 12.41 -10.06
CA ARG A 322 9.15 11.84 -11.41
C ARG A 322 7.81 11.31 -11.91
N VAL A 323 7.35 11.77 -13.06
CA VAL A 323 6.16 11.18 -13.71
C VAL A 323 6.61 10.22 -14.80
N PHE A 324 6.17 8.96 -14.73
CA PHE A 324 6.37 7.95 -15.78
C PHE A 324 5.08 7.75 -16.58
N GLY A 325 5.18 7.39 -17.86
CA GLY A 325 4.03 7.00 -18.67
C GLY A 325 3.19 8.15 -19.25
N ASP A 326 3.65 9.39 -19.19
CA ASP A 326 3.01 10.57 -19.81
C ASP A 326 3.76 11.04 -21.07
N ARG A 327 3.74 10.22 -22.13
CA ARG A 327 4.54 10.31 -23.38
C ARG A 327 6.07 10.15 -23.20
N LYS A 328 6.65 10.88 -22.24
CA LYS A 328 8.05 10.80 -21.85
C LYS A 328 8.16 11.13 -20.37
N ALA A 329 9.03 10.44 -19.64
CA ALA A 329 9.20 10.75 -18.24
C ALA A 329 9.69 12.19 -18.03
N LYS A 330 9.10 12.86 -17.04
CA LYS A 330 9.33 14.28 -16.76
C LYS A 330 9.42 14.53 -15.26
N MET A 331 10.17 15.57 -14.88
CA MET A 331 10.17 16.08 -13.52
C MET A 331 9.05 17.09 -13.35
N VAL A 332 8.38 17.04 -12.21
CA VAL A 332 7.33 17.99 -11.81
C VAL A 332 7.52 18.35 -10.35
N THR A 333 6.87 19.44 -9.90
CA THR A 333 6.91 19.86 -8.49
C THR A 333 5.56 19.98 -7.82
N THR A 334 4.47 19.77 -8.58
CA THR A 334 3.09 19.92 -8.11
C THR A 334 2.28 18.66 -8.46
N LEU A 335 1.26 18.37 -7.63
CA LEU A 335 0.31 17.31 -7.91
C LEU A 335 -0.46 17.54 -9.21
N ALA A 336 -0.78 18.80 -9.56
CA ALA A 336 -1.46 19.15 -10.80
C ALA A 336 -0.64 18.70 -12.03
N ASP A 337 0.66 19.00 -12.05
CA ASP A 337 1.56 18.61 -13.14
C ASP A 337 1.81 17.09 -13.18
N ALA A 338 1.69 16.42 -12.02
CA ALA A 338 1.68 14.96 -11.89
C ALA A 338 0.34 14.31 -12.31
N GLN A 339 -0.68 15.11 -12.65
CA GLN A 339 -2.04 14.67 -12.94
C GLN A 339 -2.73 13.97 -11.76
N ARG A 340 -2.45 14.42 -10.54
CA ARG A 340 -3.09 14.05 -9.27
C ARG A 340 -3.99 15.18 -8.78
N TYR A 341 -4.78 14.91 -7.73
CA TYR A 341 -5.70 15.88 -7.15
C TYR A 341 -4.93 17.02 -6.44
N PRO A 342 -4.95 18.28 -6.93
CA PRO A 342 -4.01 19.31 -6.47
C PRO A 342 -4.20 19.75 -5.01
N GLU A 343 -5.43 19.75 -4.52
CA GLU A 343 -5.82 20.26 -3.19
C GLU A 343 -5.81 19.15 -2.13
N LEU A 344 -5.25 17.98 -2.44
CA LEU A 344 -5.31 16.80 -1.55
C LEU A 344 -4.70 17.08 -0.18
N PHE A 345 -3.51 17.68 -0.13
CA PHE A 345 -2.82 17.88 1.15
C PHE A 345 -3.41 19.02 1.95
N ASP A 346 -3.92 20.08 1.31
CA ASP A 346 -4.72 21.11 1.97
C ASP A 346 -5.97 20.48 2.63
N LEU A 347 -6.63 19.54 1.93
CA LEU A 347 -7.78 18.82 2.45
C LEU A 347 -7.41 17.91 3.63
N LEU A 348 -6.27 17.23 3.55
CA LEU A 348 -5.77 16.33 4.60
C LEU A 348 -5.29 17.07 5.86
N GLU A 349 -4.74 18.28 5.73
CA GLU A 349 -4.39 19.13 6.87
C GLU A 349 -5.62 19.50 7.71
N ASN A 350 -6.78 19.67 7.06
CA ASN A 350 -8.02 20.01 7.74
C ASN A 350 -8.77 18.78 8.28
N VAL A 351 -8.98 17.77 7.43
CA VAL A 351 -9.82 16.58 7.76
C VAL A 351 -9.08 15.55 8.61
N GLY A 352 -7.76 15.43 8.40
CA GLY A 352 -6.94 14.37 8.99
C GLY A 352 -7.02 13.04 8.24
N TRP A 353 -5.86 12.53 7.83
CA TRP A 353 -5.74 11.29 7.05
C TRP A 353 -6.33 10.06 7.76
N SER A 354 -5.96 9.81 9.02
CA SER A 354 -6.29 8.54 9.71
C SER A 354 -7.79 8.30 9.80
N LYS A 355 -8.54 9.34 10.12
CA LYS A 355 -9.99 9.29 10.26
C LYS A 355 -10.66 9.05 8.91
N TRP A 356 -10.22 9.77 7.88
CA TRP A 356 -10.76 9.62 6.54
C TRP A 356 -10.46 8.26 5.94
N TRP A 357 -9.21 7.80 6.03
CA TRP A 357 -8.83 6.46 5.56
C TRP A 357 -9.58 5.35 6.28
N THR A 358 -9.78 5.47 7.60
CA THR A 358 -10.57 4.52 8.38
C THR A 358 -12.03 4.50 7.91
N ALA A 359 -12.63 5.66 7.61
CA ALA A 359 -13.99 5.73 7.09
C ALA A 359 -14.12 5.04 5.72
N ILE A 360 -13.16 5.27 4.80
CA ILE A 360 -13.13 4.59 3.49
C ILE A 360 -12.95 3.08 3.67
N SER A 361 -11.94 2.67 4.44
CA SER A 361 -11.57 1.25 4.63
C SER A 361 -12.67 0.42 5.28
N ASN A 362 -13.47 1.01 6.17
CA ASN A 362 -14.60 0.33 6.80
C ASN A 362 -15.82 0.19 5.88
N TYR A 363 -15.90 0.98 4.80
CA TYR A 363 -16.99 0.91 3.83
C TYR A 363 -16.76 -0.13 2.72
N LEU A 364 -15.52 -0.14 2.22
CA LEU A 364 -15.01 -1.10 1.23
C LEU A 364 -15.20 -2.52 1.74
#